data_AF-A0AA39MP27-F1
#
_entry.id   AF-A0AA39MP27-F1
#
_cell.length_a   1.000
_cell.length_b   1.000
_cell.length_c   1.000
_cell.angle_alpha   90.00
_cell.angle_beta   90.00
_cell.angle_gamma   90.00
#
_symmetry.space_group_name_H-M   'P 1'
#
loop_
_entity.id
_entity.type
_entity.pdbx_description
1 polymer ?
#
loop_
_entity_poly.entity_id
_entity_poly.type
_entity_poly.pdbx_seq_one_letter_code
_entity_poly.pdbx_strand_id
1 'polypeptide(L)'
;MPPRPPLTCSTCEACSLHSSPDIPEPISDNPRIKALLECNDLPLEAERLSLLATVSSSSERLAVLKEKIDNVQQMLKTLLDGQAKVTGNVLAAKALLHPIRSVPDDVLSYIFSFCVHEVYNLLNEKDPPNSLDSRKPPVDTFSSLSFLAESSFIYRFPVE
;
A
#
# COMPACT_ATOMS: atom_id res chain seq x y z
N MET A 1 -39.20 5.97 -25.70
CA MET A 1 -38.76 5.73 -24.31
C MET A 1 -38.09 7.02 -23.84
N PRO A 2 -38.63 7.76 -22.86
CA PRO A 2 -38.00 9.00 -22.42
C PRO A 2 -36.71 8.70 -21.63
N PRO A 3 -35.69 9.58 -21.69
CA PRO A 3 -34.47 9.39 -20.93
C PRO A 3 -34.76 9.53 -19.44
N ARG A 4 -34.27 8.57 -18.66
CA ARG A 4 -34.36 8.54 -17.20
C ARG A 4 -33.61 9.76 -16.64
N PRO A 5 -34.22 10.59 -15.77
CA PRO A 5 -33.48 11.67 -15.11
C PRO A 5 -32.38 11.07 -14.23
N PRO A 6 -31.23 11.76 -14.08
CA PRO A 6 -30.14 11.29 -13.24
C PRO A 6 -30.64 11.20 -11.79
N LEU A 7 -30.51 10.02 -11.20
CA LEU A 7 -30.78 9.78 -9.79
C LEU A 7 -29.77 10.58 -8.97
N THR A 8 -30.20 11.72 -8.43
CA THR A 8 -29.43 12.46 -7.44
C THR A 8 -29.47 11.66 -6.12
N CYS A 9 -28.30 11.19 -5.70
CA CYS A 9 -28.14 10.44 -4.47
C CYS A 9 -28.05 11.43 -3.30
N SER A 10 -29.18 11.73 -2.67
CA SER A 10 -29.25 12.71 -1.58
C SER A 10 -28.78 12.18 -0.22
N THR A 11 -28.37 10.92 -0.10
CA THR A 11 -28.15 10.26 1.21
C THR A 11 -26.87 9.43 1.33
N CYS A 12 -25.91 9.57 0.41
CA CYS A 12 -24.65 8.83 0.52
C CYS A 12 -23.63 9.60 1.38
N GLU A 13 -23.14 9.00 2.47
CA GLU A 13 -22.05 9.57 3.31
C GLU A 13 -20.80 9.90 2.48
N ALA A 14 -20.52 9.09 1.45
CA ALA A 14 -19.45 9.36 0.49
C ALA A 14 -19.68 10.64 -0.34
N CYS A 15 -20.93 11.06 -0.53
CA CYS A 15 -21.32 12.21 -1.35
C CYS A 15 -21.09 13.52 -0.57
N SER A 16 -21.22 13.49 0.76
CA SER A 16 -20.87 14.61 1.64
C SER A 16 -19.37 14.93 1.66
N LEU A 17 -18.52 13.96 1.30
CA LEU A 17 -17.08 14.17 1.12
C LEU A 17 -16.74 14.86 -0.22
N HIS A 18 -17.65 14.85 -1.20
CA HIS A 18 -17.43 15.43 -2.52
C HIS A 18 -17.84 16.90 -2.65
N SER A 19 -18.56 17.45 -1.67
CA SER A 19 -18.77 18.90 -1.62
C SER A 19 -17.46 19.56 -1.20
N SER A 20 -16.73 20.08 -2.20
CA SER A 20 -15.56 20.94 -1.96
C SER A 20 -15.96 21.98 -0.93
N PRO A 21 -15.24 22.10 0.19
CA PRO A 21 -15.46 23.25 1.05
C PRO A 21 -15.30 24.51 0.21
N ASP A 22 -16.22 25.46 0.39
CA ASP A 22 -16.09 26.79 -0.17
C ASP A 22 -14.93 27.48 0.56
N ILE A 23 -13.72 27.34 0.01
CA ILE A 23 -12.50 27.91 0.58
C ILE A 23 -12.49 29.37 0.16
N PRO A 24 -12.63 30.31 1.12
CA PRO A 24 -12.60 31.73 0.79
C PRO A 24 -11.23 32.11 0.25
N GLU A 25 -11.19 33.00 -0.74
CA GLU A 25 -9.93 33.58 -1.21
C GLU A 25 -9.22 34.34 -0.06
N PRO A 26 -7.88 34.33 -0.03
CA PRO A 26 -7.13 35.09 0.95
C PRO A 26 -7.43 36.59 0.85
N ILE A 27 -7.86 37.20 1.95
CA ILE A 27 -8.09 38.65 1.99
C ILE A 27 -6.80 39.45 1.73
N SER A 28 -5.64 38.83 1.93
CA SER A 28 -4.33 39.41 1.64
C SER A 28 -4.09 39.65 0.15
N ASP A 29 -4.84 39.02 -0.76
CA ASP A 29 -4.66 39.23 -2.19
C ASP A 29 -5.26 40.55 -2.68
N ASN A 30 -6.13 41.16 -1.86
CA ASN A 30 -6.66 42.49 -2.14
C ASN A 30 -5.55 43.56 -2.00
N PRO A 31 -5.25 44.34 -3.06
CA PRO A 31 -4.17 45.32 -3.06
C PRO A 31 -4.36 46.42 -2.01
N ARG A 32 -5.63 46.76 -1.69
CA ARG A 32 -5.95 47.72 -0.63
C ARG A 32 -5.64 47.16 0.75
N ILE A 33 -5.92 45.87 0.98
CA ILE A 33 -5.54 45.19 2.23
C ILE A 33 -4.02 45.09 2.34
N LYS A 34 -3.30 44.76 1.26
CA LYS A 34 -1.82 44.77 1.25
C LYS A 34 -1.26 46.13 1.65
N ALA A 35 -1.75 47.21 1.04
CA ALA A 35 -1.31 48.57 1.37
C ALA A 35 -1.57 48.91 2.84
N LEU A 36 -2.75 48.56 3.38
CA LEU A 36 -3.07 48.75 4.80
C LEU A 36 -2.21 47.92 5.75
N LEU A 37 -1.67 46.79 5.31
CA LEU A 37 -0.71 45.99 6.09
C LEU A 37 0.70 46.60 6.09
N GLU A 38 1.02 47.45 5.11
CA GLU A 38 2.32 48.12 4.97
C GLU A 38 2.38 49.47 5.70
N CYS A 39 1.25 50.03 6.12
CA CYS A 39 1.18 51.31 6.82
C CYS A 39 0.24 51.27 8.05
N ASN A 40 0.13 52.40 8.76
CA ASN A 40 -0.78 52.55 9.92
C ASN A 40 -2.06 53.32 9.57
N ASP A 41 -2.41 53.41 8.28
CA ASP A 41 -3.62 54.09 7.86
C ASP A 41 -4.86 53.36 8.40
N LEU A 42 -5.85 54.14 8.81
CA LEU A 42 -7.12 53.59 9.26
C LEU A 42 -7.87 52.96 8.08
N PRO A 43 -8.45 51.75 8.26
CA PRO A 43 -9.38 51.20 7.30
C PRO A 43 -10.61 52.10 7.17
N LEU A 44 -11.19 52.15 5.97
CA LEU A 44 -12.51 52.73 5.73
C LEU A 44 -13.57 51.94 6.51
N GLU A 45 -14.69 52.58 6.85
CA GLU A 45 -15.75 51.92 7.63
C GLU A 45 -16.30 50.65 6.93
N ALA A 46 -16.41 50.69 5.60
CA ALA A 46 -16.79 49.51 4.82
C ALA A 46 -15.76 48.37 4.90
N GLU A 47 -14.46 48.70 4.87
CA GLU A 47 -13.37 47.73 5.03
C GLU A 47 -13.41 47.13 6.44
N ARG A 48 -13.62 47.95 7.47
CA ARG A 48 -13.76 47.54 8.87
C ARG A 48 -14.93 46.56 9.06
N LEU A 49 -16.10 46.87 8.50
CA LEU A 49 -17.28 45.99 8.57
C LEU A 49 -17.02 44.65 7.87
N SER A 50 -16.38 44.67 6.69
CA SER A 50 -16.01 43.46 5.95
C SER A 50 -15.04 42.59 6.75
N LEU A 51 -13.98 43.20 7.32
CA LEU A 51 -13.01 42.50 8.16
C LEU A 51 -13.65 41.87 9.40
N LEU A 52 -14.56 42.58 10.07
CA LEU A 52 -15.31 42.03 11.21
C LEU A 52 -16.18 40.83 10.81
N ALA A 53 -16.82 40.88 9.65
CA ALA A 53 -17.58 39.75 9.12
C ALA A 53 -16.68 38.55 8.76
N THR A 54 -15.47 38.80 8.25
CA THR A 54 -14.47 37.74 8.02
C THR A 54 -14.05 37.11 9.34
N VAL A 55 -13.76 37.91 10.36
CA VAL A 55 -13.38 37.40 11.69
C VAL A 55 -14.51 36.57 12.30
N SER A 56 -15.76 37.06 12.27
CA SER A 56 -16.89 36.36 12.89
C SER A 56 -17.20 35.01 12.22
N SER A 57 -17.09 34.93 10.89
CA SER A 57 -17.34 33.69 10.13
C SER A 57 -16.16 32.73 10.08
N SER A 58 -14.94 33.19 10.38
CA SER A 58 -13.71 32.38 10.26
C SER A 58 -13.68 31.17 11.20
N SER A 59 -14.14 31.33 12.45
CA SER A 59 -14.09 30.26 13.45
C SER A 59 -14.96 29.07 13.06
N GLU A 60 -16.17 29.33 12.57
CA GLU A 60 -17.08 28.28 12.10
C GLU A 60 -16.51 27.56 10.87
N ARG A 61 -15.99 28.31 9.90
CA ARG A 61 -15.34 27.75 8.70
C ARG A 61 -14.14 26.88 9.05
N LEU A 62 -13.31 27.30 10.00
CA LEU A 62 -12.17 26.52 10.48
C LEU A 62 -12.63 25.22 11.17
N ALA A 63 -13.70 25.26 11.95
CA ALA A 63 -14.26 24.06 12.58
C ALA A 63 -14.75 23.05 11.54
N VAL A 64 -15.48 23.50 10.50
CA VAL A 64 -15.93 22.64 9.41
C VAL A 64 -14.76 22.03 8.64
N LEU A 65 -13.72 22.82 8.35
CA LEU A 65 -12.51 22.31 7.69
C LEU A 65 -11.80 21.26 8.56
N LYS A 66 -11.67 21.52 9.87
CA LYS A 66 -11.05 20.59 10.82
C LYS A 66 -11.81 19.26 10.87
N GLU A 67 -13.13 19.30 10.95
CA GLU A 67 -13.98 18.10 10.97
C GLU A 67 -13.81 17.27 9.69
N LYS A 68 -13.82 17.93 8.51
CA LYS A 68 -13.58 17.24 7.23
C LYS A 68 -12.20 16.60 7.17
N ILE A 69 -11.16 17.31 7.62
CA ILE A 69 -9.80 16.78 7.68
C ILE A 69 -9.75 15.54 8.56
N ASP A 70 -10.31 15.61 9.76
CA ASP A 70 -10.29 14.52 10.73
C ASP A 70 -11.05 13.29 10.19
N ASN A 71 -12.21 13.49 9.56
CA ASN A 71 -12.99 12.43 8.92
C ASN A 71 -12.19 11.73 7.80
N VAL A 72 -11.61 12.50 6.88
CA VAL A 72 -10.81 11.94 5.78
C VAL A 72 -9.59 11.19 6.30
N GLN A 73 -8.92 11.70 7.33
CA GLN A 73 -7.79 11.01 7.97
C GLN A 73 -8.22 9.67 8.60
N GLN A 74 -9.36 9.64 9.27
CA GLN A 74 -9.90 8.41 9.85
C GLN A 74 -10.30 7.39 8.78
N MET A 75 -10.93 7.85 7.70
CA MET A 75 -11.27 7.02 6.55
C MET A 75 -10.01 6.42 5.91
N LEU A 76 -8.99 7.26 5.67
CA LEU A 76 -7.71 6.82 5.11
C LEU A 76 -7.05 5.75 5.98
N LYS A 77 -7.01 5.95 7.30
CA LYS A 77 -6.47 4.96 8.25
C LYS A 77 -7.20 3.61 8.14
N THR A 78 -8.53 3.65 8.03
CA THR A 78 -9.36 2.45 7.90
C THR A 78 -9.08 1.71 6.58
N LEU A 79 -8.93 2.46 5.48
CA LEU A 79 -8.60 1.88 4.18
C LEU A 79 -7.20 1.25 4.16
N LEU A 80 -6.21 1.87 4.79
CA LEU A 80 -4.86 1.33 4.90
C LEU A 80 -4.83 0.03 5.74
N ASP A 81 -5.54 -0.02 6.85
CA ASP A 81 -5.71 -1.24 7.66
C ASP A 81 -6.41 -2.34 6.85
N GLY A 82 -7.47 -2.00 6.12
CA GLY A 82 -8.16 -2.92 5.21
C GLY A 82 -7.24 -3.47 4.12
N GLN A 83 -6.41 -2.61 3.51
CA GLN A 83 -5.42 -3.01 2.51
C GLN A 83 -4.41 -4.00 3.08
N ALA A 84 -3.87 -3.73 4.28
CA ALA A 84 -2.91 -4.63 4.94
C ALA A 84 -3.54 -6.00 5.21
N LYS A 85 -4.78 -6.03 5.72
CA LYS A 85 -5.52 -7.28 5.98
C LYS A 85 -5.77 -8.07 4.70
N VAL A 86 -6.22 -7.41 3.63
CA VAL A 86 -6.46 -8.08 2.34
C VAL A 86 -5.17 -8.66 1.78
N THR A 87 -4.07 -7.92 1.81
CA THR A 87 -2.75 -8.41 1.40
C THR A 87 -2.32 -9.62 2.21
N GLY A 88 -2.44 -9.55 3.55
CA GLY A 88 -2.13 -10.68 4.44
C GLY A 88 -2.97 -11.92 4.12
N ASN A 89 -4.28 -11.75 3.89
CA ASN A 89 -5.18 -12.84 3.53
C ASN A 89 -4.82 -13.47 2.18
N VAL A 90 -4.45 -12.66 1.18
CA VAL A 90 -4.00 -13.17 -0.13
C VAL A 90 -2.71 -13.98 0.01
N LEU A 91 -1.75 -13.49 0.78
CA LEU A 91 -0.50 -14.22 1.04
C LEU A 91 -0.75 -15.54 1.77
N ALA A 92 -1.57 -15.52 2.81
CA ALA A 92 -1.95 -16.73 3.55
C ALA A 92 -2.69 -17.73 2.65
N ALA A 93 -3.65 -17.28 1.84
CA ALA A 93 -4.37 -18.14 0.92
C ALA A 93 -3.44 -18.76 -0.14
N LYS A 94 -2.52 -17.98 -0.71
CA LYS A 94 -1.51 -18.50 -1.65
C LYS A 94 -0.63 -19.57 -1.00
N ALA A 95 -0.15 -19.32 0.21
CA ALA A 95 0.64 -20.29 0.96
C ALA A 95 -0.15 -21.59 1.23
N LEU A 96 -1.42 -21.47 1.63
CA LEU A 96 -2.28 -22.62 1.90
C LEU A 96 -2.69 -23.40 0.65
N LEU A 97 -2.73 -22.77 -0.52
CA LEU A 97 -3.02 -23.45 -1.78
C LEU A 97 -1.77 -24.09 -2.41
N HIS A 98 -0.57 -23.78 -1.91
CA HIS A 98 0.65 -24.39 -2.41
C HIS A 98 0.73 -25.88 -2.00
N PRO A 99 1.08 -26.80 -2.92
CA PRO A 99 1.11 -28.24 -2.65
C PRO A 99 2.13 -28.63 -1.57
N ILE A 100 3.21 -27.85 -1.44
CA ILE A 100 4.23 -27.99 -0.40
C ILE A 100 4.18 -26.70 0.44
N ARG A 101 3.81 -26.76 1.72
CA ARG A 101 3.58 -25.53 2.52
C ARG A 101 4.75 -25.19 3.45
N SER A 102 5.47 -26.22 3.86
CA SER A 102 6.73 -26.15 4.61
C SER A 102 7.42 -27.51 4.48
N VAL A 103 8.74 -27.52 4.47
CA VAL A 103 9.53 -28.75 4.59
C VAL A 103 10.31 -28.65 5.91
N PRO A 104 10.19 -29.63 6.83
CA PRO A 104 10.98 -29.64 8.06
C PRO A 104 12.49 -29.61 7.80
N ASP A 105 13.24 -28.93 8.65
CA ASP A 105 14.70 -28.73 8.48
C ASP A 105 15.48 -30.05 8.50
N ASP A 106 15.04 -31.03 9.27
CA ASP A 106 15.60 -32.37 9.32
C ASP A 106 15.38 -33.12 8.00
N VAL A 107 14.20 -32.98 7.39
CA VAL A 107 13.89 -33.54 6.06
C VAL A 107 14.72 -32.86 4.98
N LEU A 108 14.85 -31.52 5.01
CA LEU A 108 15.73 -30.79 4.10
C LEU A 108 17.19 -31.24 4.27
N SER A 109 17.67 -31.33 5.51
CA SER A 109 19.03 -31.78 5.83
C SER A 109 19.29 -33.21 5.35
N TYR A 110 18.31 -34.11 5.52
CA TYR A 110 18.36 -35.47 5.01
C TYR A 110 18.45 -35.50 3.49
N ILE A 111 17.60 -34.75 2.77
CA ILE A 111 17.65 -34.66 1.30
C ILE A 111 19.03 -34.17 0.84
N PHE A 112 19.52 -33.07 1.42
CA PHE A 112 20.82 -32.52 1.06
C PHE A 112 22.00 -33.44 1.41
N SER A 113 21.86 -34.32 2.39
CA SER A 113 22.91 -35.30 2.73
C SER A 113 23.21 -36.27 1.57
N PHE A 114 22.22 -36.62 0.75
CA PHE A 114 22.42 -37.43 -0.46
C PHE A 114 23.16 -36.66 -1.56
N CYS A 115 22.87 -35.36 -1.71
CA CYS A 115 23.56 -34.51 -2.67
C CYS A 115 25.05 -34.37 -2.35
N VAL A 116 25.41 -34.28 -1.06
CA VAL A 116 26.82 -34.21 -0.64
C VAL A 116 27.57 -35.51 -0.93
N HIS A 117 26.91 -36.67 -0.79
CA HIS A 117 27.52 -37.96 -1.08
C HIS A 117 27.81 -38.14 -2.58
N GLU A 118 26.91 -37.67 -3.46
CA GLU A 118 27.15 -37.71 -4.91
C GLU A 118 28.27 -36.77 -5.35
N VAL A 119 28.37 -35.56 -4.79
CA VAL A 119 29.47 -34.62 -5.12
C VAL A 119 30.82 -35.17 -4.66
N TYR A 120 30.90 -35.77 -3.47
CA TYR A 120 32.13 -36.42 -3.02
C TYR A 120 32.52 -37.61 -3.89
N ASN A 121 31.55 -38.40 -4.36
CA ASN A 121 31.82 -39.53 -5.27
C ASN A 121 32.25 -39.07 -6.67
N LEU A 122 31.65 -38.00 -7.22
CA LEU A 122 32.04 -37.40 -8.50
C LEU A 122 33.45 -36.80 -8.48
N LEU A 123 33.87 -36.24 -7.33
CA LEU A 123 35.22 -35.70 -7.16
C LEU A 123 36.29 -36.78 -6.93
N ASN A 124 35.88 -37.98 -6.52
CA ASN A 124 36.77 -39.13 -6.28
C ASN A 124 36.76 -40.20 -7.39
N GLU A 125 35.84 -40.13 -8.35
CA GLU A 125 35.85 -41.00 -9.54
C GLU A 125 36.98 -40.57 -10.50
N LYS A 126 37.89 -41.51 -10.81
CA LYS A 126 38.99 -41.31 -11.77
C LYS A 126 38.56 -41.44 -13.23
N ASP A 127 37.34 -41.89 -13.49
CA ASP A 127 36.80 -42.13 -14.83
C ASP A 127 35.46 -41.38 -15.00
N PRO A 128 35.19 -40.75 -16.15
CA PRO A 128 33.98 -39.97 -16.35
C PRO A 128 32.74 -40.88 -16.33
N PRO A 129 31.65 -40.49 -15.63
CA PRO A 129 30.44 -41.28 -15.58
C PRO A 129 29.81 -41.37 -16.97
N ASN A 130 29.53 -42.60 -17.42
CA ASN A 130 28.94 -42.85 -18.73
C ASN A 130 27.47 -42.39 -18.72
N SER A 131 27.19 -41.26 -19.37
CA SER A 131 25.92 -40.51 -19.34
C SER A 131 24.68 -41.24 -19.93
N LEU A 132 24.79 -42.52 -20.30
CA LEU A 132 23.76 -43.29 -21.01
C LEU A 132 23.41 -44.62 -20.30
N ASP A 133 23.45 -44.66 -18.97
CA ASP A 133 22.90 -45.82 -18.24
C ASP A 133 21.40 -45.64 -18.00
N SER A 134 20.58 -46.38 -18.75
CA SER A 134 19.10 -46.37 -18.61
C SER A 134 18.59 -46.84 -17.25
N ARG A 135 19.45 -47.36 -16.36
CA ARG A 135 19.08 -47.71 -14.98
C ARG A 135 19.20 -46.55 -13.99
N LYS A 136 19.79 -45.42 -14.38
CA LYS A 136 19.90 -44.21 -13.56
C LYS A 136 19.10 -43.07 -14.22
N PRO A 137 18.33 -42.29 -13.45
CA PRO A 137 17.67 -41.11 -13.99
C PRO A 137 18.72 -40.12 -14.50
N PRO A 138 18.45 -39.36 -15.59
CA PRO A 138 19.37 -38.35 -16.09
C PRO A 138 19.63 -37.31 -15.00
N VAL A 139 20.90 -37.06 -14.71
CA VAL A 139 21.32 -36.05 -13.72
C VAL A 139 21.16 -34.64 -14.28
N ASP A 140 19.92 -34.16 -14.34
CA ASP A 140 19.62 -32.74 -14.55
C ASP A 140 19.76 -31.98 -13.23
N THR A 141 20.98 -31.96 -12.68
CA THR A 141 21.32 -31.41 -11.35
C THR A 141 20.99 -29.91 -11.21
N PHE A 142 20.79 -29.20 -12.33
CA PHE A 142 20.44 -27.78 -12.34
C PHE A 142 18.93 -27.49 -12.24
N SER A 143 18.06 -28.43 -12.63
CA SER A 143 16.61 -28.22 -12.58
C SER A 143 16.01 -28.49 -11.19
N SER A 144 16.59 -29.42 -10.42
CA SER A 144 16.13 -29.68 -9.05
C SER A 144 16.57 -28.58 -8.07
N LEU A 145 17.74 -27.99 -8.28
CA LEU A 145 18.24 -26.89 -7.45
C LEU A 145 17.55 -25.55 -7.75
N SER A 146 17.16 -25.29 -8.99
CA SER A 146 16.36 -24.09 -9.31
C SER A 146 14.97 -24.14 -8.69
N PHE A 147 14.31 -25.30 -8.71
CA PHE A 147 13.03 -25.51 -8.04
C PHE A 147 13.13 -25.32 -6.51
N LEU A 148 14.22 -25.78 -5.90
CA LEU A 148 14.47 -25.61 -4.46
C LEU A 148 14.98 -24.21 -4.07
N ALA A 149 15.67 -23.51 -4.96
CA ALA A 149 16.13 -22.13 -4.75
C ALA A 149 14.97 -21.13 -4.89
N GLU A 150 14.09 -21.31 -5.87
CA GLU A 150 12.83 -20.54 -5.95
C GLU A 150 11.92 -20.85 -4.76
N SER A 151 11.86 -22.11 -4.33
CA SER A 151 11.17 -22.52 -3.11
C SER A 151 11.76 -21.84 -1.86
N SER A 152 13.10 -21.80 -1.70
CA SER A 152 13.75 -21.19 -0.54
C SER A 152 13.57 -19.66 -0.48
N PHE A 153 13.38 -19.02 -1.63
CA PHE A 153 13.02 -17.60 -1.70
C PHE A 153 11.55 -17.34 -1.30
N ILE A 154 10.66 -18.32 -1.50
CA ILE A 154 9.25 -18.28 -1.09
C ILE A 154 9.08 -18.59 0.41
N TYR A 155 9.95 -19.40 1.02
CA TYR A 155 9.81 -19.83 2.42
C TYR A 155 10.51 -18.94 3.46
N ARG A 156 11.26 -17.91 3.04
CA ARG A 156 11.88 -16.96 3.98
C ARG A 156 11.02 -15.72 4.16
N PHE A 157 9.89 -15.88 4.84
CA PHE A 157 9.18 -14.74 5.40
C PHE A 157 10.01 -14.15 6.55
N PRO A 158 10.31 -12.84 6.56
CA PRO A 158 10.83 -12.21 7.76
C PRO A 158 9.67 -12.14 8.76
N VAL A 159 9.79 -12.89 9.85
CA VAL A 159 9.05 -12.60 11.07
C VAL A 159 10.00 -11.71 11.88
N GLU A 160 9.71 -10.41 11.94
CA GLU A 160 10.27 -9.49 12.94
C GLU A 160 9.72 -9.83 14.33
#